data_AF-A0A9P6WUX1-F1
#
_entry.id   AF-A0A9P6WUX1-F1
#
_cell.length_a   1.000
_cell.length_b   1.000
_cell.length_c   1.000
_cell.angle_alpha   90.00
_cell.angle_beta   90.00
_cell.angle_gamma   90.00
#
_symmetry.space_group_name_H-M   'P 1'
#
loop_
_entity.id
_entity.type
_entity.pdbx_description
1 polymer ?
#
loop_
_entity_poly.entity_id
_entity_poly.type
_entity_poly.pdbx_seq_one_letter_code
_entity_poly.pdbx_strand_id
1 'polypeptide(L)'
;MNTTGEQFQYGPPATNEEDFTMDMETYLTKLYQEQGLEVTLAATLDFLEMWENCNIGPENCTYEIAGIKRTREDYAMYTIENIQAKLGVKVQDELQEDNWEKEDDEEFLNNIEELIRDQYNQYTTTIRDIARLQDQRDELCELLSRNTTHWAHFKFRRPTAQPDSIATYMAAKQILLKAIIPGYSLFRAFTNRMKQVDKWTRTEDDSSRGPGICENDRFLDETQTNSDMDC
;
A
#
# COMPACT_ATOMS: atom_id res chain seq x y z
N MET A 1 -56.94 43.31 1.55
CA MET A 1 -55.89 42.79 2.44
C MET A 1 -54.90 42.05 1.56
N ASN A 2 -53.74 42.65 1.33
CA ASN A 2 -52.67 42.08 0.50
C ASN A 2 -51.87 41.09 1.34
N THR A 3 -51.64 39.89 0.81
CA THR A 3 -50.60 38.96 1.27
C THR A 3 -49.56 38.87 0.17
N THR A 4 -48.47 39.62 0.35
CA THR A 4 -47.22 39.49 -0.40
C THR A 4 -46.45 38.32 0.19
N GLY A 5 -46.26 37.26 -0.61
CA GLY A 5 -45.35 36.17 -0.28
C GLY A 5 -43.92 36.56 -0.67
N GLU A 6 -43.06 36.78 0.32
CA GLU A 6 -41.62 36.86 0.13
C GLU A 6 -41.07 35.45 -0.03
N GLN A 7 -40.60 35.12 -1.24
CA GLN A 7 -39.78 33.94 -1.48
C GLN A 7 -38.34 34.27 -1.08
N PHE A 8 -37.89 33.70 0.03
CA PHE A 8 -36.47 33.71 0.39
C PHE A 8 -35.71 32.81 -0.59
N GLN A 9 -34.96 33.45 -1.47
CA GLN A 9 -34.03 32.81 -2.38
C GLN A 9 -32.78 32.42 -1.56
N TYR A 10 -32.71 31.18 -1.10
CA TYR A 10 -31.47 30.60 -0.58
C TYR A 10 -30.53 30.36 -1.76
N GLY A 11 -29.70 31.35 -2.07
CA GLY A 11 -28.48 31.13 -2.83
C GLY A 11 -27.50 30.34 -1.96
N PRO A 12 -26.78 29.33 -2.52
CA PRO A 12 -25.68 28.71 -1.78
C PRO A 12 -24.63 29.78 -1.45
N PRO A 13 -23.99 29.72 -0.26
CA PRO A 13 -22.89 30.61 0.05
C PRO A 13 -21.79 30.41 -1.00
N ALA A 14 -21.24 31.52 -1.49
CA ALA A 14 -20.08 31.50 -2.36
C ALA A 14 -18.96 30.74 -1.62
N THR A 15 -18.69 29.53 -2.07
CA THR A 15 -17.45 28.84 -1.74
C THR A 15 -16.36 29.60 -2.47
N ASN A 16 -15.63 30.44 -1.74
CA ASN A 16 -14.27 30.76 -2.13
C ASN A 16 -13.45 29.48 -1.93
N GLU A 17 -13.67 28.50 -2.80
CA GLU A 17 -12.70 27.46 -3.08
C GLU A 17 -11.60 28.16 -3.86
N GLU A 18 -10.55 28.61 -3.16
CA GLU A 18 -9.24 28.62 -3.79
C GLU A 18 -8.91 27.15 -4.03
N ASP A 19 -9.39 26.64 -5.17
CA ASP A 19 -8.91 25.37 -5.72
C ASP A 19 -7.38 25.45 -5.69
N PHE A 20 -6.74 24.42 -5.16
CA PHE A 20 -5.29 24.28 -5.22
C PHE A 20 -4.87 24.07 -6.68
N THR A 21 -4.85 25.15 -7.48
CA THR A 21 -4.42 25.17 -8.87
C THR A 21 -3.01 25.72 -8.96
N MET A 22 -2.07 25.09 -8.26
CA MET A 22 -0.67 25.43 -8.43
C MET A 22 -0.06 24.48 -9.44
N ASP A 23 0.39 25.01 -10.58
CA ASP A 23 1.13 24.20 -11.55
C ASP A 23 2.44 23.68 -10.93
N MET A 24 2.91 22.52 -11.40
CA MET A 24 4.08 21.82 -10.84
C MET A 24 5.32 22.73 -10.82
N GLU A 25 5.50 23.58 -11.83
CA GLU A 25 6.63 24.49 -11.92
C GLU A 25 6.58 25.57 -10.81
N THR A 26 5.40 26.12 -10.55
CA THR A 26 5.14 27.10 -9.49
C THR A 26 5.33 26.46 -8.12
N TYR A 27 4.84 25.24 -7.91
CA TYR A 27 5.03 24.50 -6.66
C TYR A 27 6.51 24.21 -6.38
N LEU A 28 7.23 23.66 -7.35
CA LEU A 28 8.66 23.36 -7.20
C LEU A 28 9.51 24.62 -7.02
N THR A 29 9.13 25.73 -7.67
CA THR A 29 9.81 27.03 -7.48
C THR A 29 9.63 27.53 -6.04
N LYS A 30 8.41 27.46 -5.50
CA LYS A 30 8.12 27.85 -4.11
C LYS A 30 8.84 26.94 -3.12
N LEU A 31 8.80 25.63 -3.35
CA LEU A 31 9.49 24.63 -2.52
C LEU A 31 11.01 24.86 -2.50
N TYR A 32 11.60 25.25 -3.63
CA TYR A 32 13.03 25.60 -3.70
C TYR A 32 13.38 26.83 -2.88
N GLN A 33 12.50 27.84 -2.85
CA GLN A 33 12.70 29.04 -2.04
C GLN A 33 12.57 28.76 -0.54
N GLU A 34 11.64 27.89 -0.14
CA GLU A 34 11.33 27.62 1.27
C GLU A 34 12.22 26.54 1.89
N GLN A 35 12.50 25.46 1.15
CA GLN A 35 13.11 24.23 1.67
C GLN A 35 14.45 23.88 0.99
N GLY A 36 14.83 24.63 -0.06
CA GLY A 36 16.11 24.49 -0.74
C GLY A 36 16.20 23.33 -1.74
N LEU A 37 17.43 23.12 -2.21
CA LEU A 37 17.75 22.24 -3.34
C LEU A 37 17.34 20.78 -3.12
N GLU A 38 17.72 20.21 -1.97
CA GLU A 38 17.58 18.78 -1.70
C GLU A 38 16.12 18.33 -1.63
N VAL A 39 15.27 19.09 -0.92
CA VAL A 39 13.84 18.81 -0.79
C VAL A 39 13.13 18.96 -2.14
N THR A 40 13.50 19.98 -2.93
CA THR A 40 12.94 20.18 -4.27
C THR A 40 13.34 19.07 -5.23
N LEU A 41 14.56 18.55 -5.13
CA LEU A 41 15.01 17.42 -5.92
C LEU A 41 14.25 16.15 -5.60
N ALA A 42 14.10 15.83 -4.31
CA ALA A 42 13.30 14.69 -3.87
C ALA A 42 11.86 14.80 -4.36
N ALA A 43 11.20 15.96 -4.16
CA ALA A 43 9.84 16.17 -4.63
C ALA A 43 9.71 16.04 -6.17
N THR A 44 10.69 16.55 -6.92
CA THR A 44 10.70 16.43 -8.38
C THR A 44 10.79 14.95 -8.80
N LEU A 45 11.65 14.17 -8.17
CA LEU A 45 11.77 12.73 -8.42
C LEU A 45 10.46 11.99 -8.08
N ASP A 46 9.86 12.28 -6.93
CA ASP A 46 8.60 11.66 -6.50
C ASP A 46 7.43 11.97 -7.45
N PHE A 47 7.34 13.21 -7.96
CA PHE A 47 6.34 13.57 -8.97
C PHE A 47 6.52 12.78 -10.27
N LEU A 48 7.77 12.64 -10.73
CA LEU A 48 8.09 11.89 -11.94
C LEU A 48 7.76 10.40 -11.76
N GLU A 49 8.11 9.83 -10.61
CA GLU A 49 7.79 8.44 -10.27
C GLU A 49 6.28 8.20 -10.17
N MET A 50 5.55 9.11 -9.52
CA MET A 50 4.08 9.04 -9.46
C MET A 50 3.48 9.11 -10.87
N TRP A 51 3.99 10.00 -11.74
CA TRP A 51 3.54 10.12 -13.12
C TRP A 51 3.84 8.85 -13.95
N GLU A 52 5.01 8.24 -13.77
CA GLU A 52 5.39 6.97 -14.39
C GLU A 52 4.42 5.85 -13.96
N ASN A 53 4.16 5.73 -12.66
CA ASN A 53 3.28 4.72 -12.09
C ASN A 53 1.80 4.89 -12.46
N CYS A 54 1.36 6.13 -12.75
CA CYS A 54 -0.02 6.42 -13.15
C CYS A 54 -0.28 6.31 -14.65
N ASN A 55 0.74 6.26 -15.51
CA ASN A 55 0.57 6.17 -16.96
C ASN A 55 0.77 4.74 -17.49
N ILE A 56 -0.10 4.29 -18.40
CA ILE A 56 0.10 3.06 -19.17
C ILE A 56 1.13 3.38 -20.28
N GLY A 57 2.40 3.46 -19.89
CA GLY A 57 3.55 3.76 -20.76
C GLY A 57 4.59 2.63 -20.78
N PRO A 58 5.65 2.74 -21.60
CA PRO A 58 6.74 1.77 -21.61
C PRO A 58 7.47 1.74 -20.26
N GLU A 59 7.90 0.56 -19.80
CA GLU A 59 8.61 0.32 -18.52
C GLU A 59 9.91 1.14 -18.34
N ASN A 60 10.41 1.77 -19.41
CA ASN A 60 11.56 2.67 -19.39
C ASN A 60 11.15 4.05 -19.92
N CYS A 61 10.56 4.88 -19.06
CA CYS A 61 10.27 6.27 -19.36
C CYS A 61 11.59 7.04 -19.55
N THR A 62 11.84 7.52 -20.77
CA THR A 62 12.96 8.41 -21.07
C THR A 62 12.45 9.82 -21.30
N TYR A 63 13.07 10.80 -20.66
CA TYR A 63 12.70 12.21 -20.77
C TYR A 63 13.47 12.87 -21.92
N GLU A 64 12.83 13.74 -22.69
CA GLU A 64 13.49 14.42 -23.80
C GLU A 64 13.81 15.88 -23.42
N ILE A 65 15.10 16.21 -23.38
CA ILE A 65 15.58 17.58 -23.20
C ILE A 65 16.36 17.97 -24.46
N ALA A 66 15.87 18.98 -25.17
CA ALA A 66 16.52 19.52 -26.38
C ALA A 66 16.86 18.44 -27.45
N GLY A 67 16.00 17.44 -27.63
CA GLY A 67 16.22 16.35 -28.60
C GLY A 67 17.06 15.18 -28.09
N ILE A 68 17.50 15.20 -26.83
CA ILE A 68 18.33 14.16 -26.22
C ILE A 68 17.52 13.42 -25.16
N LYS A 69 17.54 12.08 -25.22
CA LYS A 69 16.95 11.22 -24.19
C LYS A 69 17.79 11.23 -22.92
N ARG A 70 17.13 11.45 -21.78
CA ARG A 70 17.72 11.60 -20.45
C ARG A 70 17.03 10.67 -19.46
N THR A 71 17.75 10.33 -18.40
CA THR A 71 17.17 9.62 -17.25
C THR A 71 16.29 10.56 -16.43
N ARG A 72 15.54 9.98 -15.49
CA ARG A 72 14.68 10.72 -14.57
C ARG A 72 15.47 11.69 -13.69
N GLU A 73 16.64 11.25 -13.23
CA GLU A 73 17.56 12.04 -12.39
C GLU A 73 18.13 13.22 -13.17
N ASP A 74 18.59 12.99 -14.41
CA ASP A 74 19.07 14.05 -15.30
C ASP A 74 17.98 15.08 -15.58
N TYR A 75 16.73 14.64 -15.76
CA TYR A 75 15.59 15.52 -16.00
C TYR A 75 15.20 16.33 -14.75
N ALA A 76 15.20 15.69 -13.58
CA ALA A 76 14.94 16.37 -12.32
C ALA A 76 16.00 17.45 -12.03
N MET A 77 17.28 17.13 -12.24
CA MET A 77 18.37 18.09 -12.10
C MET A 77 18.23 19.26 -13.07
N TYR A 78 17.97 19.00 -14.35
CA TYR A 78 17.73 20.06 -15.35
C TYR A 78 16.56 20.98 -14.97
N THR A 79 15.48 20.41 -14.43
CA THR A 79 14.30 21.17 -13.99
C THR A 79 14.67 22.13 -12.86
N ILE A 80 15.47 21.69 -11.90
CA ILE A 80 15.88 22.51 -10.76
C ILE A 80 16.92 23.55 -11.16
N GLU A 81 17.86 23.22 -12.04
CA GLU A 81 18.81 24.19 -12.60
C GLU A 81 18.08 25.34 -13.31
N ASN A 82 16.99 25.04 -14.03
CA ASN A 82 16.14 26.05 -14.64
C ASN A 82 15.40 26.92 -13.60
N ILE A 83 14.90 26.31 -12.51
CA ILE A 83 14.27 27.03 -11.39
C ILE A 83 15.31 27.96 -10.73
N GLN A 84 16.51 27.45 -10.44
CA GLN A 84 17.61 28.21 -9.86
C GLN A 84 18.02 29.38 -10.77
N ALA A 85 18.12 29.16 -12.09
CA ALA A 85 18.43 30.22 -13.06
C ALA A 85 17.34 31.30 -13.09
N LYS A 86 16.05 30.93 -12.99
CA LYS A 86 14.93 31.87 -12.93
C LYS A 86 14.92 32.68 -11.62
N LEU A 87 15.30 32.06 -10.51
CA LEU A 87 15.32 32.68 -9.19
C LEU A 87 16.56 33.55 -8.96
N GLY A 88 17.72 33.20 -9.51
CA GLY A 88 18.94 34.02 -9.46
C GLY A 88 18.79 35.43 -10.06
N VAL A 89 17.71 35.66 -10.82
CA VAL A 89 17.35 36.98 -11.39
C VAL A 89 16.45 37.81 -10.44
N LYS A 90 15.89 37.23 -9.36
CA LYS A 90 14.86 37.85 -8.51
C LYS A 90 15.28 38.21 -7.06
N VAL A 91 16.49 37.89 -6.60
CA VAL A 91 16.87 37.95 -5.15
C VAL A 91 17.20 39.36 -4.60
N GLN A 92 16.92 40.45 -5.32
CA GLN A 92 17.09 41.82 -4.77
C GLN A 92 15.74 42.46 -4.47
N ASP A 93 15.05 41.95 -3.44
CA ASP A 93 14.23 42.73 -2.50
C ASP A 93 13.41 41.72 -1.71
N GLU A 94 13.67 41.60 -0.42
CA GLU A 94 12.64 41.70 0.62
C GLU A 94 13.28 41.56 2.00
N LEU A 95 13.01 42.57 2.83
CA LEU A 95 13.49 42.75 4.19
C LEU A 95 12.70 41.85 5.14
N GLN A 96 13.41 41.14 6.02
CA GLN A 96 12.82 40.39 7.13
C GLN A 96 12.26 41.35 8.19
N GLU A 97 10.94 41.32 8.39
CA GLU A 97 10.32 41.76 9.65
C GLU A 97 10.09 40.52 10.54
N ASP A 98 10.63 40.58 11.77
CA ASP A 98 10.42 39.59 12.82
C ASP A 98 8.95 39.61 13.24
N ASN A 99 8.22 38.54 12.86
CA ASN A 99 6.81 38.39 13.15
C ASN A 99 6.64 37.25 14.16
N TRP A 100 6.36 37.59 15.43
CA TRP A 100 6.18 36.63 16.53
C TRP A 100 5.05 35.61 16.27
N GLU A 101 4.09 35.91 15.40
CA GLU A 101 3.07 34.95 14.94
C GLU A 101 3.67 33.80 14.12
N LYS A 102 4.81 34.01 13.43
CA LYS A 102 5.51 32.94 12.69
C LYS A 102 6.16 31.92 13.62
N GLU A 103 6.62 32.33 14.80
CA GLU A 103 7.26 31.42 15.77
C GLU A 103 6.23 30.44 16.39
N ASP A 104 5.02 30.92 16.73
CA ASP A 104 3.92 30.07 17.21
C ASP A 104 3.44 29.09 16.11
N ASP A 105 3.37 29.56 14.86
CA ASP A 105 3.03 28.73 13.71
C ASP A 105 4.11 27.67 13.41
N GLU A 106 5.40 27.99 13.60
CA GLU A 106 6.51 27.05 13.47
C GLU A 106 6.49 25.97 14.56
N GLU A 107 6.21 26.31 15.82
CA GLU A 107 6.05 25.31 16.89
C GLU A 107 4.87 24.37 16.59
N PHE A 108 3.74 24.91 16.13
CA PHE A 108 2.59 24.11 15.74
C PHE A 108 2.90 23.18 14.55
N LEU A 109 3.58 23.68 13.52
CA LEU A 109 4.01 22.89 12.37
C LEU A 109 4.98 21.77 12.78
N ASN A 110 5.98 22.06 13.61
CA ASN A 110 6.91 21.06 14.13
C ASN A 110 6.18 19.95 14.89
N ASN A 111 5.20 20.31 15.74
CA ASN A 111 4.37 19.33 16.46
C ASN A 111 3.55 18.45 15.51
N ILE A 112 2.99 19.02 14.43
CA ILE A 112 2.27 18.24 13.41
C ILE A 112 3.24 17.31 12.67
N GLU A 113 4.41 17.77 12.28
CA GLU A 113 5.40 16.94 11.61
C GLU A 113 5.86 15.76 12.47
N GLU A 114 6.12 16.00 13.76
CA GLU A 114 6.45 14.93 14.70
C GLU A 114 5.32 13.92 14.83
N LEU A 115 4.07 14.39 14.90
CA LEU A 115 2.89 13.52 14.93
C LEU A 115 2.77 12.68 13.66
N ILE A 116 3.01 13.26 12.48
CA ILE A 116 2.98 12.54 11.20
C ILE A 116 4.06 11.45 11.18
N ARG A 117 5.29 11.77 11.61
CA ARG A 117 6.38 10.80 11.68
C ARG A 117 6.06 9.66 12.64
N ASP A 118 5.51 9.97 13.82
CA ASP A 118 5.11 8.96 14.79
C ASP A 118 4.00 8.06 14.26
N GLN A 119 2.96 8.64 13.66
CA GLN A 119 1.87 7.87 13.05
C GLN A 119 2.35 6.97 11.90
N TYR A 120 3.28 7.44 11.07
CA TYR A 120 3.89 6.62 10.03
C TYR A 120 4.71 5.45 10.62
N ASN A 121 5.45 5.68 11.71
CA ASN A 121 6.17 4.63 12.42
C ASN A 121 5.23 3.59 13.04
N GLN A 122 4.10 4.03 13.60
CA GLN A 122 3.05 3.12 14.12
C GLN A 122 2.42 2.30 12.99
N TYR A 123 2.14 2.94 11.85
CA TYR A 123 1.60 2.28 10.67
C TYR A 123 2.56 1.20 10.15
N THR A 124 3.83 1.52 9.91
CA THR A 124 4.82 0.55 9.42
C THR A 124 5.05 -0.60 10.39
N THR A 125 5.04 -0.33 11.71
CA THR A 125 5.09 -1.38 12.74
C THR A 125 3.88 -2.30 12.65
N THR A 126 2.68 -1.73 12.50
CA THR A 126 1.43 -2.51 12.36
C THR A 126 1.47 -3.40 11.11
N ILE A 127 1.99 -2.90 9.99
CA ILE A 127 2.16 -3.70 8.76
C ILE A 127 3.08 -4.91 9.00
N ARG A 128 4.21 -4.71 9.69
CA ARG A 128 5.11 -5.82 10.06
C ARG A 128 4.43 -6.83 10.97
N ASP A 129 3.65 -6.37 11.94
CA ASP A 129 2.89 -7.24 12.83
C ASP A 129 1.81 -8.04 12.08
N ILE A 130 1.13 -7.43 11.11
CA ILE A 130 0.17 -8.13 10.25
C ILE A 130 0.86 -9.26 9.49
N ALA A 131 2.03 -9.00 8.88
CA ALA A 131 2.80 -10.02 8.17
C ALA A 131 3.18 -11.18 9.11
N ARG A 132 3.74 -10.87 10.29
CA ARG A 132 4.08 -11.87 11.32
C ARG A 132 2.87 -12.70 11.76
N LEU A 133 1.71 -12.07 11.95
CA LEU A 133 0.47 -12.75 12.34
C LEU A 133 -0.06 -13.66 11.20
N GLN A 134 0.14 -13.28 9.94
CA GLN A 134 -0.21 -14.11 8.79
C GLN A 134 0.68 -15.36 8.73
N ASP A 135 1.98 -15.23 8.96
CA ASP A 135 2.90 -16.38 9.02
C ASP A 135 2.51 -17.34 10.14
N GLN A 136 2.28 -16.81 11.34
CA GLN A 136 1.83 -17.61 12.50
C GLN A 136 0.50 -18.32 12.23
N ARG A 137 -0.45 -17.65 11.58
CA ARG A 137 -1.73 -18.25 11.17
C ARG A 137 -1.48 -19.44 10.24
N ASP A 138 -0.58 -19.31 9.28
CA ASP A 138 -0.33 -20.34 8.26
C ASP A 138 0.41 -21.55 8.85
N GLU A 139 1.38 -21.32 9.74
CA GLU A 139 2.02 -22.38 10.53
C GLU A 139 1.01 -23.15 11.39
N LEU A 140 0.14 -22.44 12.12
CA LEU A 140 -0.91 -23.07 12.93
C LEU A 140 -1.92 -23.83 12.07
N CYS A 141 -2.28 -23.29 10.91
CA CYS A 141 -3.16 -23.94 9.95
C CYS A 141 -2.56 -25.27 9.46
N GLU A 142 -1.26 -25.29 9.16
CA GLU A 142 -0.55 -26.50 8.75
C GLU A 142 -0.53 -27.55 9.86
N LEU A 143 -0.12 -27.15 11.07
CA LEU A 143 -0.02 -28.06 12.21
C LEU A 143 -1.38 -28.64 12.59
N LEU A 144 -2.40 -27.77 12.68
CA LEU A 144 -3.76 -28.19 13.00
C LEU A 144 -4.31 -29.12 11.92
N SER A 145 -4.02 -28.85 10.63
CA SER A 145 -4.47 -29.68 9.51
C SER A 145 -3.87 -31.09 9.57
N ARG A 146 -2.57 -31.20 9.87
CA ARG A 146 -1.88 -32.49 10.05
C ARG A 146 -2.46 -33.27 11.23
N ASN A 147 -2.59 -32.63 12.39
CA ASN A 147 -3.09 -33.27 13.60
C ASN A 147 -4.54 -33.74 13.43
N THR A 148 -5.38 -32.91 12.83
CA THR A 148 -6.77 -33.22 12.52
C THR A 148 -6.88 -34.38 11.53
N THR A 149 -6.00 -34.44 10.53
CA THR A 149 -5.93 -35.56 9.59
C THR A 149 -5.48 -36.85 10.23
N HIS A 150 -4.42 -36.82 11.04
CA HIS A 150 -3.98 -37.99 11.80
C HIS A 150 -5.07 -38.51 12.72
N TRP A 151 -5.70 -37.63 13.50
CA TRP A 151 -6.83 -37.98 14.36
C TRP A 151 -7.96 -38.63 13.57
N ALA A 152 -8.31 -38.08 12.41
CA ALA A 152 -9.36 -38.64 11.55
C ALA A 152 -9.00 -40.04 11.02
N HIS A 153 -7.74 -40.28 10.66
CA HIS A 153 -7.28 -41.61 10.20
C HIS A 153 -7.38 -42.68 11.29
N PHE A 154 -7.26 -42.31 12.57
CA PHE A 154 -7.52 -43.21 13.69
C PHE A 154 -9.01 -43.40 13.99
N LYS A 155 -9.82 -42.37 13.75
CA LYS A 155 -11.24 -42.36 14.13
C LYS A 155 -12.15 -43.00 13.07
N PHE A 156 -11.83 -42.83 11.79
CA PHE A 156 -12.68 -43.21 10.67
C PHE A 156 -12.06 -44.34 9.86
N ARG A 157 -12.91 -45.07 9.14
CA ARG A 157 -12.46 -45.98 8.09
C ARG A 157 -12.12 -45.16 6.84
N ARG A 158 -11.11 -45.62 6.10
CA ARG A 158 -10.72 -45.00 4.83
C ARG A 158 -11.93 -44.93 3.87
N PRO A 159 -12.27 -43.76 3.31
CA PRO A 159 -13.33 -43.65 2.31
C PRO A 159 -12.95 -44.41 1.03
N THR A 160 -13.94 -44.77 0.23
CA THR A 160 -13.69 -45.28 -1.12
C THR A 160 -13.26 -44.15 -2.05
N ALA A 161 -12.71 -44.47 -3.22
CA ALA A 161 -12.30 -43.46 -4.20
C ALA A 161 -13.48 -42.71 -4.86
N GLN A 162 -14.73 -43.01 -4.46
CA GLN A 162 -15.91 -42.33 -4.98
C GLN A 162 -16.03 -40.92 -4.37
N PRO A 163 -16.29 -39.87 -5.18
CA PRO A 163 -16.40 -38.50 -4.70
C PRO A 163 -17.37 -38.33 -3.53
N ASP A 164 -18.53 -39.00 -3.57
CA ASP A 164 -19.53 -38.95 -2.51
C ASP A 164 -19.03 -39.57 -1.19
N SER A 165 -18.21 -40.62 -1.27
CA SER A 165 -17.61 -41.24 -0.09
C SER A 165 -16.59 -40.30 0.57
N ILE A 166 -15.76 -39.64 -0.24
CA ILE A 166 -14.78 -38.64 0.21
C ILE A 166 -15.51 -37.42 0.81
N ALA A 167 -16.56 -36.92 0.16
CA ALA A 167 -17.36 -35.80 0.64
C ALA A 167 -18.02 -36.13 1.99
N THR A 168 -18.59 -37.33 2.12
CA THR A 168 -19.20 -37.80 3.37
C THR A 168 -18.16 -37.93 4.49
N TYR A 169 -16.98 -38.49 4.18
CA TYR A 169 -15.85 -38.55 5.13
C TYR A 169 -15.44 -37.16 5.60
N MET A 170 -15.29 -36.20 4.69
CA MET A 170 -14.92 -34.82 5.04
C MET A 170 -16.00 -34.14 5.87
N ALA A 171 -17.28 -34.30 5.53
CA ALA A 171 -18.38 -33.77 6.33
C ALA A 171 -18.38 -34.34 7.75
N ALA A 172 -18.23 -35.66 7.89
CA ALA A 172 -18.18 -36.33 9.20
C ALA A 172 -16.99 -35.86 10.04
N LYS A 173 -15.80 -35.72 9.42
CA LYS A 173 -14.59 -35.17 10.05
C LYS A 173 -14.85 -33.75 10.59
N GLN A 174 -15.44 -32.89 9.77
CA GLN A 174 -15.76 -31.51 10.14
C GLN A 174 -16.82 -31.41 11.25
N ILE A 175 -17.84 -32.26 11.24
CA ILE A 175 -18.87 -32.31 12.28
C ILE A 175 -18.27 -32.74 13.61
N LEU A 176 -17.46 -33.80 13.63
CA LEU A 176 -16.87 -34.29 14.88
C LEU A 176 -15.80 -33.35 15.45
N LEU A 177 -15.14 -32.53 14.63
CA LEU A 177 -14.25 -31.49 15.14
C LEU A 177 -14.97 -30.47 16.03
N LYS A 178 -16.25 -30.16 15.74
CA LYS A 178 -17.06 -29.29 16.60
C LYS A 178 -17.24 -29.84 18.02
N ALA A 179 -17.14 -31.15 18.20
CA ALA A 179 -17.21 -31.77 19.52
C ALA A 179 -15.88 -31.70 20.28
N ILE A 180 -14.75 -31.56 19.58
CA ILE A 180 -13.41 -31.46 20.17
C ILE A 180 -13.05 -30.01 20.46
N ILE A 181 -13.44 -29.10 19.56
CA ILE A 181 -13.08 -27.69 19.59
C ILE A 181 -14.37 -26.88 19.74
N PRO A 182 -14.73 -26.47 20.97
CA PRO A 182 -15.86 -25.60 21.20
C PRO A 182 -15.73 -24.30 20.38
N GLY A 183 -16.81 -23.91 19.69
CA GLY A 183 -16.80 -22.71 18.84
C GLY A 183 -16.17 -22.89 17.46
N TYR A 184 -15.79 -24.11 17.07
CA TYR A 184 -15.23 -24.37 15.73
C TYR A 184 -16.20 -23.98 14.60
N SER A 185 -15.73 -23.08 13.74
CA SER A 185 -16.38 -22.69 12.49
C SER A 185 -15.64 -23.24 11.27
N LEU A 186 -16.37 -23.39 10.17
CA LEU A 186 -15.81 -23.88 8.90
C LEU A 186 -15.01 -22.78 8.21
N PHE A 187 -13.71 -22.72 8.49
CA PHE A 187 -12.79 -21.84 7.77
C PHE A 187 -12.39 -22.47 6.43
N ARG A 188 -12.58 -21.73 5.33
CA ARG A 188 -12.28 -22.20 3.97
C ARG A 188 -10.80 -22.55 3.79
N ALA A 189 -9.90 -21.67 4.23
CA ALA A 189 -8.45 -21.90 4.12
C ALA A 189 -8.02 -23.18 4.84
N PHE A 190 -8.48 -23.37 6.09
CA PHE A 190 -8.21 -24.57 6.87
C PHE A 190 -8.79 -25.84 6.23
N THR A 191 -10.03 -25.77 5.74
CA THR A 191 -10.67 -26.92 5.07
C THR A 191 -9.93 -27.33 3.81
N ASN A 192 -9.50 -26.36 3.00
CA ASN A 192 -8.71 -26.61 1.81
C ASN A 192 -7.35 -27.22 2.17
N ARG A 193 -6.67 -26.68 3.19
CA ARG A 193 -5.39 -27.19 3.63
C ARG A 193 -5.49 -28.64 4.13
N MET A 194 -6.53 -28.93 4.90
CA MET A 194 -6.82 -30.28 5.36
C MET A 194 -7.03 -31.28 4.21
N LYS A 195 -7.74 -30.89 3.13
CA LYS A 195 -7.89 -31.71 1.92
C LYS A 195 -6.56 -31.95 1.21
N GLN A 196 -5.70 -30.93 1.13
CA GLN A 196 -4.39 -31.04 0.48
C GLN A 196 -3.47 -32.02 1.22
N VAL A 197 -3.48 -31.96 2.56
CA VAL A 197 -2.62 -32.78 3.43
C VAL A 197 -3.17 -34.22 3.57
N ASP A 198 -4.48 -34.42 3.51
CA ASP A 198 -5.11 -35.72 3.70
C ASP A 198 -5.02 -36.60 2.44
N LYS A 199 -4.22 -37.66 2.52
CA LYS A 199 -4.04 -38.61 1.41
C LYS A 199 -5.33 -39.36 1.05
N TRP A 200 -6.29 -39.48 1.98
CA TRP A 200 -7.55 -40.18 1.72
C TRP A 200 -8.53 -39.36 0.88
N THR A 201 -8.29 -38.05 0.73
CA THR A 201 -9.16 -37.15 -0.04
C THR A 201 -8.64 -36.86 -1.44
N ARG A 202 -7.45 -37.37 -1.81
CA ARG A 202 -6.87 -37.21 -3.14
C ARG A 202 -7.47 -38.23 -4.10
N THR A 203 -8.06 -37.77 -5.19
CA THR A 203 -8.40 -38.59 -6.36
C THR A 203 -7.27 -38.52 -7.39
N GLU A 204 -7.10 -39.55 -8.22
CA GLU A 204 -5.94 -39.66 -9.14
C GLU A 204 -5.85 -38.48 -10.15
N ASP A 205 -6.99 -37.86 -10.48
CA ASP A 205 -7.08 -36.62 -11.29
C ASP A 205 -6.69 -35.33 -10.55
N ASP A 206 -6.50 -35.39 -9.23
CA ASP A 206 -6.17 -34.23 -8.39
C ASP A 206 -4.65 -34.00 -8.28
N SER A 207 -3.87 -34.61 -9.19
CA SER A 207 -2.42 -34.36 -9.37
C SER A 207 -2.12 -32.98 -9.94
N SER A 208 -3.16 -32.19 -10.23
CA SER A 208 -3.04 -30.75 -10.38
C SER A 208 -2.57 -30.18 -9.05
N ARG A 209 -1.30 -29.75 -8.98
CA ARG A 209 -0.84 -28.78 -7.97
C ARG A 209 -2.00 -27.79 -7.77
N GLY A 210 -2.64 -27.83 -6.61
CA GLY A 210 -3.82 -27.01 -6.35
C GLY A 210 -3.52 -25.57 -6.78
N PRO A 211 -4.50 -24.84 -7.35
CA PRO A 211 -4.26 -23.46 -7.75
C PRO A 211 -3.63 -22.77 -6.56
N GLY A 212 -2.44 -22.21 -6.79
CA GLY A 212 -1.68 -21.49 -5.78
C GLY A 212 -2.65 -20.63 -4.99
N ILE A 213 -2.55 -20.71 -3.67
CA ILE A 213 -3.01 -19.64 -2.81
C ILE A 213 -2.60 -18.36 -3.54
N CYS A 214 -3.57 -17.52 -3.90
CA CYS A 214 -3.32 -16.31 -4.67
C CYS A 214 -2.09 -15.62 -4.07
N GLU A 215 -0.98 -15.67 -4.80
CA GLU A 215 0.12 -14.74 -4.60
C GLU A 215 -0.53 -13.39 -4.85
N ASN A 216 -0.80 -12.68 -3.75
CA ASN A 216 -0.92 -11.24 -3.83
C ASN A 216 0.48 -10.72 -4.13
N ASP A 217 0.90 -10.87 -5.40
CA ASP A 217 1.89 -9.99 -5.99
C ASP A 217 1.28 -8.60 -5.99
N ARG A 218 1.59 -7.87 -4.91
CA ARG A 218 1.67 -6.42 -4.78
C ARG A 218 1.78 -6.12 -3.30
N PHE A 219 3.01 -6.16 -2.79
CA PHE A 219 3.66 -5.05 -2.08
C PHE A 219 4.91 -5.60 -1.41
N LEU A 220 6.05 -4.95 -1.71
CA LEU A 220 7.39 -5.14 -1.13
C LEU A 220 8.25 -6.25 -1.75
N ASP A 221 8.77 -5.98 -2.95
CA ASP A 221 10.11 -6.44 -3.31
C ASP A 221 10.88 -5.33 -4.04
N GLU A 222 11.41 -4.38 -3.26
CA GLU A 222 12.58 -3.59 -3.66
C GLU A 222 13.44 -3.32 -2.42
N THR A 223 13.99 -4.38 -1.82
CA THR A 223 15.21 -4.23 -1.01
C THR A 223 16.04 -5.50 -1.10
N GLN A 224 16.74 -5.70 -2.22
CA GLN A 224 18.14 -6.18 -2.28
C GLN A 224 18.50 -6.69 -3.68
N THR A 225 19.28 -5.90 -4.42
CA THR A 225 20.51 -6.37 -5.06
C THR A 225 21.29 -5.15 -5.56
N ASN A 226 22.35 -4.78 -4.85
CA ASN A 226 23.62 -4.29 -5.41
C ASN A 226 24.62 -4.07 -4.28
N SER A 227 25.15 -5.17 -3.74
CA SER A 227 26.46 -5.16 -3.11
C SER A 227 27.20 -6.42 -3.53
N ASP A 228 27.76 -6.37 -4.74
CA ASP A 228 28.91 -7.18 -5.15
C ASP A 228 29.49 -6.54 -6.43
N MET A 229 30.40 -5.58 -6.24
CA MET A 229 31.44 -5.25 -7.21
C MET A 229 32.65 -4.61 -6.48
N ASP A 230 33.64 -5.46 -6.23
CA ASP A 230 35.08 -5.23 -6.25
C ASP A 230 35.68 -3.92 -5.70
N CYS A 231 36.38 -4.08 -4.57
CA CYS A 231 37.78 -3.68 -4.36
C CYS A 231 38.46 -4.69 -3.41
#